data_AF-A0A293LU93-F1
#
_entry.id   AF-A0A293LU93-F1
#
_cell.length_a   1.000
_cell.length_b   1.000
_cell.length_c   1.000
_cell.angle_alpha   90.00
_cell.angle_beta   90.00
_cell.angle_gamma   90.00
#
_symmetry.space_group_name_H-M   'P 1'
#
loop_
_entity.id
_entity.type
_entity.pdbx_description
1 polymer ?
#
loop_
_entity_poly.entity_id
_entity_poly.type
_entity_poly.pdbx_seq_one_letter_code
_entity_poly.pdbx_strand_id
1 'polypeptide(L)'
;MHTMEKTVVLPPMGEKNEVEKNLTPKQCAVLDVALDTIKQYFHAGGNGLKKTFLDKSPELQSLRYALSLYTQTTDTLIKTFVTSQTKQDQPGADDGSVGEVSVQVDLFTHPGTGEHKITVKVVAANDIKWPNTSMFRPFVEVNLIGPNLSDKRRKHATKSKNNNWSPKYNETFHFIIGNEEEPSSFELHVCVKDYCFARDDRLVGVAVMQLKDIADQGSCACWLPLGRRIHMDETGWTILRILSQRTNDEVAREFVKLKSEVRNDENIPRN
;
A
#
# COMPACT_ATOMS: atom_id res chain seq x y z
N MET A 1 -21.80 -5.59 -10.87
CA MET A 1 -22.16 -4.72 -12.00
C MET A 1 -20.86 -4.30 -12.66
N HIS A 2 -20.64 -4.63 -13.93
CA HIS A 2 -19.40 -4.28 -14.64
C HIS A 2 -19.44 -2.80 -15.02
N THR A 3 -18.63 -1.98 -14.34
CA THR A 3 -18.46 -0.56 -14.68
C THR A 3 -17.55 -0.42 -15.90
N MET A 4 -17.73 0.64 -16.71
CA MET A 4 -16.93 0.85 -17.93
C MET A 4 -15.43 0.86 -17.66
N GLU A 5 -15.00 1.39 -16.52
CA GLU A 5 -13.60 1.35 -16.06
C GLU A 5 -13.06 -0.09 -15.97
N LYS A 6 -13.86 -1.06 -15.50
CA LYS A 6 -13.48 -2.47 -15.36
C LYS A 6 -13.40 -3.19 -16.70
N THR A 7 -14.15 -2.73 -17.69
CA THR A 7 -14.09 -3.31 -19.04
C THR A 7 -12.97 -2.70 -19.87
N VAL A 8 -12.70 -1.41 -19.71
CA VAL A 8 -11.80 -0.65 -20.60
C VAL A 8 -10.39 -0.51 -20.02
N VAL A 9 -10.27 -0.36 -18.69
CA VAL A 9 -9.02 0.02 -18.01
C VAL A 9 -8.56 -1.08 -17.04
N LEU A 10 -9.50 -1.80 -16.41
CA LEU A 10 -9.24 -2.76 -15.34
C LEU A 10 -9.87 -4.14 -15.63
N PRO A 11 -9.46 -4.85 -16.71
CA PRO A 11 -9.95 -6.20 -16.94
C PRO A 11 -9.65 -7.10 -15.72
N PRO A 12 -10.52 -8.09 -15.45
CA PRO A 12 -10.45 -8.87 -14.23
C PRO A 12 -9.13 -9.64 -14.14
N MET A 13 -8.40 -9.47 -13.04
CA MET A 13 -7.20 -10.27 -12.74
C MET A 13 -7.59 -11.75 -12.65
N GLY A 14 -7.43 -12.49 -13.74
CA GLY A 14 -7.67 -13.93 -13.75
C GLY A 14 -6.66 -14.66 -12.87
N GLU A 15 -7.06 -15.78 -12.27
CA GLU A 15 -6.20 -16.71 -11.49
C GLU A 15 -5.09 -17.40 -12.33
N LYS A 16 -4.84 -16.93 -13.56
CA LYS A 16 -3.84 -17.49 -14.47
C LYS A 16 -2.93 -16.37 -14.97
N ASN A 17 -1.63 -16.68 -15.02
CA ASN A 17 -0.47 -15.90 -15.47
C ASN A 17 -0.56 -15.29 -16.89
N GLU A 18 -1.68 -14.67 -17.27
CA GLU A 18 -1.70 -13.75 -18.39
C GLU A 18 -1.44 -12.36 -17.82
N VAL A 19 -0.27 -11.81 -18.15
CA VAL A 19 0.02 -10.39 -17.93
C VAL A 19 -0.93 -9.61 -18.83
N GLU A 20 -2.15 -9.37 -18.34
CA GLU A 20 -3.14 -8.55 -19.03
C GLU A 20 -2.50 -7.18 -19.28
N LYS A 21 -2.24 -6.90 -20.57
CA LYS A 21 -1.58 -5.67 -20.99
C LYS A 21 -2.49 -4.49 -20.67
N ASN A 22 -2.12 -3.73 -19.66
CA ASN A 22 -2.77 -2.48 -19.30
C ASN A 22 -2.48 -1.37 -20.32
N LEU A 23 -3.21 -0.27 -20.19
CA LEU A 23 -3.09 0.89 -21.06
C LEU A 23 -1.74 1.60 -20.86
N THR A 24 -1.04 1.82 -21.97
CA THR A 24 0.10 2.73 -22.04
C THR A 24 -0.37 4.19 -21.98
N PRO A 25 0.50 5.16 -21.61
CA PRO A 25 0.15 6.59 -21.63
C PRO A 25 -0.40 7.05 -22.99
N LYS A 26 0.14 6.50 -24.09
CA LYS A 26 -0.36 6.76 -25.44
C LYS A 26 -1.78 6.23 -25.64
N GLN A 27 -2.08 5.03 -25.16
CA GLN A 27 -3.43 4.47 -25.25
C GLN A 27 -4.42 5.23 -24.37
N CYS A 28 -4.02 5.71 -23.18
CA CYS A 28 -4.85 6.59 -22.36
C CYS A 28 -5.19 7.89 -23.10
N ALA A 29 -4.20 8.55 -23.72
CA ALA A 29 -4.44 9.76 -24.52
C ALA A 29 -5.39 9.51 -25.70
N VAL A 30 -5.26 8.36 -26.39
CA VAL A 30 -6.19 7.98 -27.47
C VAL A 30 -7.60 7.77 -26.93
N LEU A 31 -7.74 7.11 -25.78
CA LEU A 31 -9.03 6.90 -25.11
C LEU A 31 -9.68 8.23 -24.71
N ASP A 32 -8.91 9.17 -24.16
CA ASP A 32 -9.42 10.49 -23.80
C ASP A 32 -9.99 11.24 -25.01
N VAL A 33 -9.28 11.23 -26.14
CA VAL A 33 -9.75 11.83 -27.41
C VAL A 33 -10.99 11.10 -27.93
N ALA A 34 -11.04 9.78 -27.81
CA ALA A 34 -12.19 8.99 -28.22
C ALA A 34 -13.43 9.33 -27.36
N LEU A 35 -13.27 9.47 -26.05
CA LEU A 35 -14.35 9.87 -25.13
C LEU A 35 -14.89 11.27 -25.45
N ASP A 36 -14.00 12.23 -25.76
CA ASP A 36 -14.43 13.56 -26.21
C ASP A 36 -15.16 13.52 -27.56
N THR A 37 -14.72 12.66 -28.47
CA THR A 37 -15.39 12.45 -29.77
C THR A 37 -16.78 11.86 -29.59
N ILE A 38 -16.93 10.83 -28.74
CA ILE A 38 -18.22 10.23 -28.38
C ILE A 38 -19.15 11.30 -27.77
N LYS A 39 -18.63 12.13 -26.87
CA LYS A 39 -19.37 13.25 -26.28
C LYS A 39 -19.84 14.26 -27.33
N GLN A 40 -19.00 14.60 -28.30
CA GLN A 40 -19.38 15.47 -29.42
C GLN A 40 -20.47 14.84 -30.30
N TYR A 41 -20.36 13.53 -30.55
CA TYR A 41 -21.33 12.78 -31.34
C TYR A 41 -22.72 12.81 -30.69
N PHE A 42 -22.82 12.49 -29.40
CA PHE A 42 -24.09 12.54 -28.65
C PHE A 42 -24.65 13.96 -28.51
N HIS A 43 -23.80 14.99 -28.52
CA HIS A 43 -24.26 16.38 -28.55
C HIS A 43 -24.90 16.77 -29.88
N ALA A 44 -24.48 16.14 -30.99
CA ALA A 44 -25.04 16.32 -32.33
C ALA A 44 -25.25 17.80 -32.73
N GLY A 45 -24.26 18.65 -32.47
CA GLY A 45 -24.33 20.08 -32.78
C GLY A 45 -25.38 20.89 -32.00
N GLY A 46 -25.89 20.35 -30.89
CA GLY A 46 -26.94 20.97 -30.07
C GLY A 46 -28.32 20.32 -30.24
N ASN A 47 -28.47 19.41 -31.20
CA ASN A 47 -29.70 18.66 -31.43
C ASN A 47 -29.79 17.37 -30.60
N GLY A 48 -28.73 17.01 -29.88
CA GLY A 48 -28.65 15.82 -29.03
C GLY A 48 -28.60 16.13 -27.54
N LEU A 49 -27.90 15.29 -26.78
CA LEU A 49 -27.72 15.47 -25.33
C LEU A 49 -26.90 16.73 -25.02
N LYS A 50 -27.25 17.46 -23.96
CA LYS A 50 -26.40 18.54 -23.45
C LYS A 50 -25.01 18.00 -23.11
N LYS A 51 -23.94 18.71 -23.46
CA LYS A 51 -22.56 18.29 -23.13
C LYS A 51 -22.37 17.97 -21.65
N THR A 52 -23.01 18.76 -20.79
CA THR A 52 -22.98 18.62 -19.33
C THR A 52 -23.73 17.39 -18.82
N PHE A 53 -24.57 16.74 -19.63
CA PHE A 53 -25.27 15.52 -19.24
C PHE A 53 -24.28 14.36 -19.08
N LEU A 54 -23.44 14.13 -20.09
CA LEU A 54 -22.41 13.09 -20.05
C LEU A 54 -21.34 13.39 -18.99
N ASP A 55 -20.99 14.67 -18.79
CA ASP A 55 -20.02 15.07 -17.76
C ASP A 55 -20.46 14.74 -16.33
N LYS A 56 -21.77 14.56 -16.12
CA LYS A 56 -22.36 14.16 -14.84
C LYS A 56 -22.53 12.65 -14.69
N SER A 57 -22.23 11.86 -15.73
CA SER A 57 -22.30 10.39 -15.64
C SER A 57 -21.23 9.89 -14.67
N PRO A 58 -21.61 9.16 -13.61
CA PRO A 58 -20.67 8.54 -12.68
C PRO A 58 -19.67 7.62 -13.40
N GLU A 59 -20.14 6.87 -14.39
CA GLU A 59 -19.31 5.90 -15.13
C GLU A 59 -18.26 6.60 -16.00
N LEU A 60 -18.62 7.71 -16.64
CA LEU A 60 -17.66 8.50 -17.42
C LEU A 60 -16.66 9.22 -16.51
N GLN A 61 -17.12 9.75 -15.38
CA GLN A 61 -16.25 10.38 -14.37
C GLN A 61 -15.26 9.36 -13.81
N SER A 62 -15.71 8.15 -13.50
CA SER A 62 -14.86 7.08 -12.98
C SER A 62 -13.85 6.61 -14.01
N LEU A 63 -14.25 6.45 -15.27
CA LEU A 63 -13.33 6.13 -16.37
C LEU A 63 -12.26 7.22 -16.57
N ARG A 64 -12.65 8.49 -16.59
CA ARG A 64 -11.72 9.63 -16.71
C ARG A 64 -10.78 9.71 -15.51
N TYR A 65 -11.28 9.46 -14.31
CA TYR A 65 -10.46 9.39 -13.10
C TYR A 65 -9.42 8.26 -13.21
N ALA A 66 -9.84 7.05 -13.59
CA ALA A 66 -8.94 5.92 -13.80
C ALA A 66 -7.86 6.23 -14.85
N LEU A 67 -8.23 6.82 -16.00
CA LEU A 67 -7.28 7.24 -17.04
C LEU A 67 -6.28 8.30 -16.51
N SER A 68 -6.75 9.25 -15.69
CA SER A 68 -5.88 10.26 -15.10
C SER A 68 -4.80 9.67 -14.18
N LEU A 69 -5.09 8.57 -13.48
CA LEU A 69 -4.10 7.90 -12.62
C LEU A 69 -2.91 7.35 -13.45
N TYR A 70 -3.14 6.91 -14.68
CA TYR A 70 -2.06 6.39 -15.55
C TYR A 70 -1.04 7.45 -15.95
N THR A 71 -1.39 8.73 -15.88
CA THR A 71 -0.49 9.85 -16.20
C THR A 71 0.26 10.41 -14.99
N GLN A 72 -0.09 9.98 -13.77
CA GLN A 72 0.49 10.52 -12.54
C GLN A 72 1.90 9.98 -12.27
N THR A 73 2.72 10.73 -11.52
CA THR A 73 4.04 10.27 -11.05
C THR A 73 3.91 9.18 -9.97
N THR A 74 5.00 8.48 -9.65
CA THR A 74 4.98 7.40 -8.66
C THR A 74 4.63 7.95 -7.29
N ASP A 75 5.26 9.08 -6.93
CA ASP A 75 5.00 9.79 -5.68
C ASP A 75 3.54 10.24 -5.57
N THR A 76 2.97 10.77 -6.66
CA THR A 76 1.56 11.20 -6.66
C THR A 76 0.61 10.02 -6.46
N LEU A 77 0.91 8.87 -7.09
CA LEU A 77 0.12 7.65 -6.92
C LEU A 77 0.23 7.08 -5.50
N ILE A 78 1.44 7.03 -4.94
CA ILE A 78 1.66 6.56 -3.56
C ILE A 78 0.96 7.49 -2.57
N LYS A 79 1.07 8.82 -2.73
CA LYS A 79 0.36 9.80 -1.91
C LYS A 79 -1.15 9.61 -1.99
N THR A 80 -1.69 9.41 -3.19
CA THR A 80 -3.12 9.15 -3.41
C THR A 80 -3.55 7.84 -2.73
N PHE A 81 -2.71 6.80 -2.80
CA PHE A 81 -2.97 5.53 -2.11
C PHE A 81 -3.04 5.75 -0.59
N VAL A 82 -2.01 6.32 0.03
CA VAL A 82 -1.95 6.52 1.48
C VAL A 82 -3.14 7.36 1.96
N THR A 83 -3.47 8.43 1.22
CA THR A 83 -4.57 9.33 1.58
C THR A 83 -5.96 8.67 1.47
N SER A 84 -6.14 7.76 0.50
CA SER A 84 -7.44 7.10 0.26
C SER A 84 -7.64 5.84 1.09
N GLN A 85 -6.57 5.05 1.30
CA GLN A 85 -6.63 3.73 1.94
C GLN A 85 -6.57 3.82 3.47
N THR A 86 -7.67 4.23 4.09
CA THR A 86 -7.76 4.44 5.56
C THR A 86 -8.19 3.20 6.35
N LYS A 87 -8.58 2.10 5.70
CA LYS A 87 -9.09 0.88 6.34
C LYS A 87 -8.31 -0.38 5.96
N GLN A 88 -6.99 -0.24 5.83
CA GLN A 88 -6.12 -1.35 5.42
C GLN A 88 -6.05 -2.47 6.47
N ASP A 89 -6.21 -2.09 7.74
CA ASP A 89 -5.97 -2.94 8.92
C ASP A 89 -7.21 -3.65 9.45
N GLN A 90 -8.36 -3.53 8.79
CA GLN A 90 -9.51 -4.33 9.17
C GLN A 90 -9.28 -5.75 8.64
N PRO A 91 -9.01 -6.75 9.50
CA PRO A 91 -9.09 -8.13 9.06
C PRO A 91 -10.50 -8.33 8.51
N GLY A 92 -10.61 -8.86 7.29
CA GLY A 92 -11.90 -9.31 6.79
C GLY A 92 -12.55 -10.19 7.86
N ALA A 93 -13.87 -10.07 8.05
CA ALA A 93 -14.58 -10.65 9.20
C ALA A 93 -14.27 -12.15 9.48
N ASP A 94 -13.74 -12.88 8.50
CA ASP A 94 -13.35 -14.29 8.59
C ASP A 94 -11.87 -14.58 8.95
N ASP A 95 -10.92 -13.66 8.82
CA ASP A 95 -9.49 -14.02 8.80
C ASP A 95 -8.77 -13.90 10.17
N GLY A 96 -9.37 -13.18 11.12
CA GLY A 96 -8.86 -12.99 12.48
C GLY A 96 -7.45 -12.36 12.56
N SER A 97 -6.98 -12.06 13.78
CA SER A 97 -5.58 -11.66 13.98
C SER A 97 -4.67 -12.88 14.06
N VAL A 98 -3.46 -12.74 13.52
CA VAL A 98 -2.40 -13.77 13.56
C VAL A 98 -1.31 -13.47 14.60
N GLY A 99 -1.61 -12.57 15.53
CA GLY A 99 -0.73 -12.06 16.57
C GLY A 99 -0.86 -10.54 16.65
N GLU A 100 0.00 -9.92 17.44
CA GLU A 100 0.05 -8.46 17.57
C GLU A 100 1.49 -7.98 17.78
N VAL A 101 1.76 -6.74 17.38
CA VAL A 101 3.06 -6.09 17.55
C VAL A 101 2.91 -4.80 18.33
N SER A 102 3.72 -4.63 19.37
CA SER A 102 3.78 -3.40 20.14
C SER A 102 4.82 -2.47 19.55
N VAL A 103 4.36 -1.27 19.17
CA VAL A 103 5.20 -0.20 18.65
C VAL A 103 4.96 1.08 19.44
N GLN A 104 6.03 1.84 19.63
CA GLN A 104 5.97 3.23 20.05
C GLN A 104 6.52 4.08 18.92
N VAL A 105 5.76 5.10 18.52
CA VAL A 105 6.11 6.01 17.43
C VAL A 105 6.05 7.43 17.95
N ASP A 106 7.14 8.16 17.77
CA ASP A 106 7.27 9.57 18.12
C ASP A 106 7.56 10.37 16.86
N LEU A 107 6.81 11.44 16.63
CA LEU A 107 6.95 12.35 15.50
C LEU A 107 7.47 13.70 15.99
N PHE A 108 8.63 14.11 15.48
CA PHE A 108 9.23 15.40 15.80
C PHE A 108 9.46 16.21 14.52
N THR A 109 8.91 17.42 14.47
CA THR A 109 9.17 18.38 13.38
C THR A 109 10.23 19.36 13.82
N HIS A 110 11.34 19.44 13.08
CA HIS A 110 12.42 20.35 13.40
C HIS A 110 11.99 21.80 13.12
N PRO A 111 11.99 22.71 14.12
CA PRO A 111 11.39 24.04 13.98
C PRO A 111 12.10 24.97 12.98
N GLY A 112 13.38 24.71 12.68
CA GLY A 112 14.15 25.48 11.69
C GLY A 112 13.99 24.99 10.25
N THR A 113 14.28 23.72 9.99
CA THR A 113 14.28 23.12 8.64
C THR A 113 12.89 22.66 8.17
N GLY A 114 11.97 22.41 9.10
CA GLY A 114 10.67 21.78 8.80
C GLY A 114 10.76 20.28 8.55
N GLU A 115 11.94 19.66 8.70
CA GLU A 115 12.10 18.21 8.53
C GLU A 115 11.38 17.42 9.62
N HIS A 116 10.79 16.29 9.24
CA HIS A 116 10.08 15.42 10.15
C HIS A 116 10.93 14.19 10.49
N LYS A 117 11.26 14.03 11.77
CA LYS A 117 11.91 12.85 12.31
C LYS A 117 10.85 11.93 12.92
N ILE A 118 10.76 10.72 12.39
CA ILE A 118 9.90 9.65 12.93
C ILE A 118 10.80 8.68 13.67
N THR A 119 10.54 8.50 14.96
CA THR A 119 11.22 7.50 15.78
C THR A 119 10.27 6.34 16.01
N VAL A 120 10.64 5.15 15.57
CA VAL A 120 9.83 3.93 15.73
C VAL A 120 10.59 2.97 16.63
N LYS A 121 10.04 2.67 17.80
CA LYS A 121 10.53 1.64 18.70
C LYS A 121 9.65 0.41 18.60
N VAL A 122 10.23 -0.68 18.11
CA VAL A 122 9.60 -2.01 18.14
C VAL A 122 9.86 -2.62 19.51
N VAL A 123 8.82 -2.70 20.34
CA VAL A 123 8.93 -3.16 21.72
C VAL A 123 8.92 -4.69 21.76
N ALA A 124 7.86 -5.30 21.26
CA ALA A 124 7.65 -6.75 21.28
C ALA A 124 6.61 -7.17 20.24
N ALA A 125 6.52 -8.47 19.96
CA ALA A 125 5.34 -9.08 19.36
C ALA A 125 4.80 -10.15 20.31
N ASN A 126 3.49 -10.41 20.28
CA ASN A 126 2.81 -11.35 21.16
C ASN A 126 1.86 -12.27 20.38
N ASP A 127 1.59 -13.43 20.97
CA ASP A 127 0.61 -14.42 20.54
C ASP A 127 0.62 -14.69 19.03
N ILE A 128 1.83 -14.74 18.46
CA ILE A 128 1.99 -15.02 17.04
C ILE A 128 1.40 -16.40 16.76
N LYS A 129 0.58 -16.52 15.72
CA LYS A 129 0.00 -17.79 15.27
C LYS A 129 0.78 -18.27 14.07
N TRP A 130 1.90 -18.96 14.25
CA TRP A 130 2.73 -19.46 13.14
C TRP A 130 2.94 -20.96 13.24
N PRO A 131 2.58 -21.76 12.21
CA PRO A 131 2.58 -23.22 12.31
C PRO A 131 3.97 -23.87 12.18
N ASN A 132 5.00 -23.13 11.78
CA ASN A 132 6.36 -23.67 11.67
C ASN A 132 7.00 -23.82 13.06
N THR A 133 6.99 -25.02 13.64
CA THR A 133 7.43 -25.25 15.03
C THR A 133 8.92 -25.60 15.18
N SER A 134 9.62 -25.98 14.12
CA SER A 134 10.99 -26.51 14.25
C SER A 134 12.10 -25.46 14.11
N MET A 135 11.86 -24.35 13.39
CA MET A 135 12.85 -23.29 13.15
C MET A 135 12.22 -21.91 12.97
N PHE A 136 11.27 -21.51 13.83
CA PHE A 136 10.69 -20.17 13.75
C PHE A 136 11.71 -19.11 14.18
N ARG A 137 11.98 -18.11 13.34
CA ARG A 137 12.94 -17.04 13.62
C ARG A 137 12.34 -15.65 13.36
N PRO A 138 11.38 -15.18 14.18
CA PRO A 138 10.71 -13.92 13.90
C PRO A 138 11.61 -12.70 14.06
N PHE A 139 11.46 -11.78 13.13
CA PHE A 139 11.91 -10.41 13.22
C PHE A 139 10.79 -9.47 12.75
N VAL A 140 10.89 -8.20 13.12
CA VAL A 140 9.96 -7.15 12.68
C VAL A 140 10.67 -6.28 11.67
N GLU A 141 10.05 -6.12 10.51
CA GLU A 141 10.44 -5.21 9.45
C GLU A 141 9.50 -4.00 9.47
N VAL A 142 10.06 -2.79 9.57
CA VAL A 142 9.32 -1.53 9.52
C VAL A 142 9.70 -0.81 8.24
N ASN A 143 8.71 -0.56 7.39
CA ASN A 143 8.88 0.18 6.15
C ASN A 143 8.12 1.51 6.22
N LEU A 144 8.76 2.61 5.83
CA LEU A 144 8.12 3.90 5.61
C LEU A 144 7.61 3.96 4.17
N ILE A 145 6.32 4.25 4.02
CA ILE A 145 5.65 4.38 2.73
C ILE A 145 5.10 5.80 2.60
N GLY A 146 5.37 6.43 1.46
CA GLY A 146 4.88 7.76 1.11
C GLY A 146 5.65 8.35 -0.07
N PRO A 147 5.29 9.57 -0.51
CA PRO A 147 5.94 10.26 -1.62
C PRO A 147 7.38 10.71 -1.30
N ASN A 148 8.20 10.91 -2.33
CA ASN A 148 9.52 11.53 -2.30
C ASN A 148 10.51 10.81 -1.36
N LEU A 149 10.56 9.48 -1.46
CA LEU A 149 11.45 8.63 -0.65
C LEU A 149 12.52 7.89 -1.47
N SER A 150 12.71 8.24 -2.75
CA SER A 150 13.64 7.55 -3.65
C SER A 150 15.10 7.55 -3.18
N ASP A 151 15.53 8.62 -2.53
CA ASP A 151 16.88 8.84 -2.00
C ASP A 151 16.99 8.52 -0.50
N LYS A 152 15.92 8.02 0.12
CA LYS A 152 15.84 7.82 1.57
C LYS A 152 15.85 6.35 1.94
N ARG A 153 16.39 6.07 3.13
CA ARG A 153 16.26 4.74 3.73
C ARG A 153 14.82 4.55 4.18
N ARG A 154 14.13 3.61 3.54
CA ARG A 154 12.72 3.31 3.76
C ARG A 154 12.47 2.09 4.63
N LYS A 155 13.50 1.29 4.91
CA LYS A 155 13.36 -0.02 5.56
C LYS A 155 14.33 -0.23 6.71
N HIS A 156 13.79 -0.72 7.82
CA HIS A 156 14.53 -1.19 8.98
C HIS A 156 14.02 -2.55 9.42
N ALA A 157 14.87 -3.34 10.05
CA ALA A 157 14.51 -4.65 10.58
C ALA A 157 15.17 -4.86 11.94
N THR A 158 14.46 -5.48 12.87
CA THR A 158 15.00 -5.91 14.15
C THR A 158 15.91 -7.13 13.97
N LYS A 159 16.67 -7.46 15.00
CA LYS A 159 17.33 -8.78 15.07
C LYS A 159 16.27 -9.88 15.18
N SER A 160 16.51 -11.00 14.50
CA SER A 160 15.67 -12.18 14.65
C SER A 160 15.84 -12.83 16.02
N LYS A 161 14.76 -13.44 16.51
CA LYS A 161 14.74 -14.22 17.76
C LYS A 161 14.48 -15.67 17.41
N ASN A 162 15.17 -16.61 18.05
CA ASN A 162 14.99 -18.03 17.74
C ASN A 162 13.85 -18.63 18.56
N ASN A 163 12.98 -19.37 17.88
CA ASN A 163 11.92 -20.21 18.42
C ASN A 163 11.03 -19.50 19.45
N ASN A 164 10.54 -18.30 19.11
CA ASN A 164 9.84 -17.44 20.05
C ASN A 164 8.57 -16.84 19.42
N TRP A 165 7.40 -17.15 19.96
CA TRP A 165 6.10 -16.62 19.50
C TRP A 165 5.65 -15.36 20.25
N SER A 166 6.43 -14.90 21.22
CA SER A 166 6.24 -13.62 21.91
C SER A 166 7.59 -12.88 22.10
N PRO A 167 8.30 -12.57 21.01
CA PRO A 167 9.64 -12.00 21.07
C PRO A 167 9.64 -10.56 21.58
N LYS A 168 10.61 -10.24 22.44
CA LYS A 168 10.91 -8.86 22.86
C LYS A 168 12.12 -8.33 22.09
N TYR A 169 11.93 -7.19 21.42
CA TYR A 169 12.97 -6.58 20.57
C TYR A 169 13.61 -5.40 21.28
N ASN A 170 12.81 -4.41 21.70
CA ASN A 170 13.28 -3.14 22.27
C ASN A 170 14.30 -2.43 21.36
N GLU A 171 14.05 -2.44 20.06
CA GLU A 171 14.92 -1.81 19.06
C GLU A 171 14.26 -0.53 18.52
N THR A 172 15.06 0.52 18.36
CA THR A 172 14.60 1.83 17.90
C THR A 172 15.20 2.17 16.55
N PHE A 173 14.36 2.65 15.64
CA PHE A 173 14.70 3.09 14.29
C PHE A 173 14.29 4.54 14.09
N HIS A 174 14.95 5.20 13.14
CA HIS A 174 14.66 6.59 12.80
C HIS A 174 14.49 6.72 11.29
N PHE A 175 13.39 7.36 10.89
CA PHE A 175 13.18 7.83 9.54
C PHE A 175 13.22 9.36 9.54
N ILE A 176 13.70 9.93 8.44
CA ILE A 176 13.73 11.38 8.22
C ILE A 176 12.95 11.66 6.94
N ILE A 177 11.92 12.49 7.04
CA ILE A 177 11.15 13.01 5.92
C ILE A 177 11.51 14.49 5.76
N GLY A 178 11.52 14.96 4.50
CA GLY A 178 11.81 16.36 4.20
C GLY A 178 10.64 17.25 4.58
N ASN A 179 10.72 18.53 4.22
CA ASN A 179 9.66 19.51 4.46
C ASN A 179 8.69 19.68 3.26
N GLU A 180 8.87 18.88 2.21
CA GLU A 180 8.06 18.95 0.98
C GLU A 180 6.63 18.43 1.17
N GLU A 181 6.47 17.46 2.08
CA GLU A 181 5.24 16.70 2.25
C GLU A 181 4.91 16.57 3.73
N GLU A 182 3.62 16.72 4.05
CA GLU A 182 3.15 16.57 5.43
C GLU A 182 3.24 15.11 5.89
N PRO A 183 3.49 14.85 7.18
CA PRO A 183 3.47 13.50 7.75
C PRO A 183 2.16 12.74 7.47
N SER A 184 1.05 13.45 7.30
CA SER A 184 -0.26 12.91 6.96
C SER A 184 -0.30 12.12 5.63
N SER A 185 0.68 12.32 4.75
CA SER A 185 0.82 11.62 3.47
C SER A 185 1.66 10.33 3.55
N PHE A 186 2.02 9.90 4.76
CA PHE A 186 2.88 8.74 5.01
C PHE A 186 2.23 7.74 5.96
N GLU A 187 2.67 6.50 5.84
CA GLU A 187 2.27 5.39 6.70
C GLU A 187 3.47 4.49 7.02
N LEU A 188 3.39 3.80 8.15
CA LEU A 188 4.32 2.75 8.55
C LEU A 188 3.71 1.39 8.23
N HIS A 189 4.46 0.58 7.50
CA HIS A 189 4.11 -0.79 7.17
C HIS A 189 4.96 -1.74 8.01
N VAL A 190 4.35 -2.33 9.04
CA VAL A 190 5.00 -3.16 10.05
C VAL A 190 4.72 -4.63 9.77
N CYS A 191 5.74 -5.37 9.35
CA CYS A 191 5.64 -6.78 9.03
C CYS A 191 6.40 -7.63 10.06
N VAL A 192 5.75 -8.66 10.60
CA VAL A 192 6.46 -9.76 11.26
C VAL A 192 6.80 -10.80 10.20
N LYS A 193 8.07 -11.20 10.13
CA LYS A 193 8.56 -12.18 9.14
C LYS A 193 9.35 -13.30 9.81
N ASP A 194 9.26 -14.50 9.24
CA ASP A 194 10.03 -15.67 9.64
C ASP A 194 11.30 -15.76 8.79
N TYR A 195 12.45 -15.51 9.42
CA TYR A 195 13.74 -15.49 8.73
C TYR A 195 14.11 -16.87 8.17
N CYS A 196 14.46 -16.93 6.89
CA CYS A 196 14.94 -18.15 6.24
C CYS A 196 16.31 -17.94 5.60
N PHE A 197 17.30 -18.75 5.99
CA PHE A 197 18.65 -18.64 5.42
C PHE A 197 18.72 -18.99 3.92
N ALA A 198 17.90 -19.93 3.46
CA ALA A 198 18.00 -20.52 2.12
C ALA A 198 16.93 -20.02 1.13
N ARG A 199 15.98 -19.19 1.58
CA ARG A 199 14.82 -18.72 0.81
C ARG A 199 14.49 -17.29 1.21
N ASP A 200 13.54 -16.68 0.50
CA ASP A 200 12.93 -15.44 0.95
C ASP A 200 12.27 -15.60 2.33
N ASP A 201 12.39 -14.56 3.14
CA ASP A 201 11.70 -14.47 4.43
C ASP A 201 10.19 -14.53 4.22
N ARG A 202 9.49 -15.26 5.09
CA ARG A 202 8.04 -15.47 4.94
C ARG A 202 7.26 -14.48 5.78
N LEU A 203 6.24 -13.86 5.19
CA LEU A 203 5.32 -13.01 5.92
C LEU A 203 4.50 -13.83 6.94
N VAL A 204 4.63 -13.45 8.21
CA VAL A 204 3.87 -14.03 9.32
C VAL A 204 2.63 -13.19 9.63
N GLY A 205 2.73 -11.87 9.48
CA GLY A 205 1.62 -10.96 9.60
C GLY A 205 2.04 -9.52 9.34
N VAL A 206 1.07 -8.68 9.02
CA VAL A 206 1.26 -7.28 8.65
C VAL A 206 0.27 -6.38 9.38
N ALA A 207 0.72 -5.19 9.75
CA ALA A 207 -0.11 -4.08 10.21
C ALA A 207 0.36 -2.78 9.57
N VAL A 208 -0.57 -1.86 9.33
CA VAL A 208 -0.32 -0.51 8.84
C VAL A 208 -0.66 0.48 9.96
N MET A 209 0.09 1.58 10.01
CA MET A 209 -0.18 2.70 10.90
C MET A 209 -0.04 3.99 10.10
N GLN A 210 -1.13 4.75 9.98
CA GLN A 210 -1.11 6.04 9.31
C GLN A 210 -0.42 7.07 10.20
N LEU A 211 0.55 7.83 9.65
CA LEU A 211 1.20 8.88 10.43
C LEU A 211 0.27 10.06 10.68
N LYS A 212 -0.81 10.21 9.90
CA LYS A 212 -1.88 11.18 10.17
C LYS A 212 -2.44 11.04 11.59
N ASP A 213 -2.63 9.81 12.07
CA ASP A 213 -3.21 9.56 13.40
C ASP A 213 -2.25 9.96 14.54
N ILE A 214 -0.96 10.10 14.22
CA ILE A 214 0.12 10.46 15.16
C ILE A 214 0.44 11.95 15.07
N ALA A 215 0.26 12.55 13.88
CA ALA A 215 0.58 13.94 13.62
C ALA A 215 -0.12 14.90 14.60
N ASP A 216 -1.36 14.58 14.99
CA ASP A 216 -2.14 15.38 15.93
C ASP A 216 -1.69 15.20 17.40
N GLN A 217 -1.14 14.04 17.75
CA GLN A 217 -0.79 13.67 19.14
C GLN A 217 0.71 13.80 19.43
N GLY A 218 1.55 13.86 18.41
CA GLY A 218 3.02 13.89 18.49
C GLY A 218 3.66 12.54 18.83
N SER A 219 2.96 11.64 19.52
CA SER A 219 3.43 10.29 19.82
C SER A 219 2.28 9.31 20.00
N CYS A 220 2.54 8.02 19.75
CA CYS A 220 1.59 6.94 19.95
C CYS A 220 2.33 5.69 20.45
N ALA A 221 1.76 4.99 21.43
CA ALA A 221 2.22 3.67 21.84
C ALA A 221 1.03 2.71 21.86
N CYS A 222 1.05 1.69 21.02
CA CYS A 222 -0.09 0.80 20.85
C CYS A 222 0.32 -0.62 20.45
N TRP A 223 -0.63 -1.54 20.64
CA TRP A 223 -0.59 -2.87 20.06
C TRP A 223 -1.31 -2.84 18.72
N LEU A 224 -0.63 -3.25 17.66
CA LEU A 224 -1.18 -3.37 16.32
C LEU A 224 -1.54 -4.83 16.07
N PRO A 225 -2.82 -5.17 15.83
CA PRO A 225 -3.20 -6.52 15.45
C PRO A 225 -2.62 -6.84 14.07
N LEU A 226 -2.02 -8.02 13.92
CA LEU A 226 -1.42 -8.46 12.67
C LEU A 226 -2.47 -9.20 11.84
N GLY A 227 -2.68 -8.74 10.60
CA GLY A 227 -3.44 -9.45 9.58
C GLY A 227 -2.57 -10.35 8.72
N ARG A 228 -3.20 -11.25 7.94
CA ARG A 228 -2.50 -12.09 6.96
C ARG A 228 -2.13 -11.35 5.67
N ARG A 229 -2.85 -10.27 5.38
CA ARG A 229 -2.67 -9.38 4.23
C ARG A 229 -3.27 -8.03 4.59
N ILE A 230 -2.91 -7.01 3.83
CA ILE A 230 -3.65 -5.75 3.84
C ILE A 230 -4.89 -5.85 2.94
N HIS A 231 -5.91 -5.05 3.25
CA HIS A 231 -7.06 -4.87 2.38
C HIS A 231 -7.01 -3.48 1.74
N MET A 232 -7.45 -3.38 0.49
CA MET A 232 -7.53 -2.11 -0.22
C MET A 232 -8.79 -2.09 -1.09
N ASP A 233 -9.32 -0.89 -1.30
CA ASP A 233 -10.47 -0.67 -2.18
C ASP A 233 -10.06 -0.69 -3.67
N GLU A 234 -11.04 -0.44 -4.55
CA GLU A 234 -10.83 -0.45 -5.99
C GLU A 234 -9.80 0.59 -6.47
N THR A 235 -9.70 1.73 -5.78
CA THR A 235 -8.70 2.76 -6.07
C THR A 235 -7.32 2.26 -5.70
N GLY A 236 -7.17 1.63 -4.53
CA GLY A 236 -5.93 1.02 -4.09
C GLY A 236 -5.42 -0.04 -5.08
N TRP A 237 -6.32 -0.92 -5.53
CA TRP A 237 -5.99 -1.93 -6.55
C TRP A 237 -5.58 -1.33 -7.90
N THR A 238 -6.26 -0.27 -8.34
CA THR A 238 -5.94 0.45 -9.57
C THR A 238 -4.53 1.04 -9.49
N ILE A 239 -4.21 1.73 -8.39
CA ILE A 239 -2.88 2.31 -8.17
C ILE A 239 -1.81 1.22 -8.16
N LEU A 240 -2.04 0.12 -7.43
CA LEU A 240 -1.11 -1.00 -7.34
C LEU A 240 -0.81 -1.59 -8.74
N ARG A 241 -1.84 -1.73 -9.59
CA ARG A 241 -1.75 -2.22 -10.96
C ARG A 241 -1.03 -1.26 -11.91
N ILE A 242 -1.15 0.05 -11.70
CA ILE A 242 -0.38 1.05 -12.47
C ILE A 242 1.09 1.00 -12.05
N LEU A 243 1.38 0.95 -10.75
CA LEU A 243 2.73 0.92 -10.21
C LEU A 243 3.48 -0.37 -10.56
N SER A 244 2.79 -1.52 -10.67
CA SER A 244 3.41 -2.80 -11.03
C SER A 244 4.05 -2.81 -12.43
N GLN A 245 3.65 -1.89 -13.31
CA GLN A 245 4.21 -1.74 -14.65
C GLN A 245 5.47 -0.87 -14.68
N ARG A 246 5.78 -0.16 -13.59
CA ARG A 246 6.97 0.70 -13.50
C ARG A 246 8.16 -0.14 -13.07
N THR A 247 8.54 -1.10 -13.91
CA THR A 247 9.59 -2.09 -13.59
C THR A 247 10.98 -1.47 -13.37
N ASN A 248 11.21 -0.28 -13.93
CA ASN A 248 12.46 0.48 -13.77
C ASN A 248 12.44 1.44 -12.58
N ASP A 249 11.32 1.53 -11.85
CA ASP A 249 11.16 2.37 -10.68
C ASP A 249 11.23 1.50 -9.42
N GLU A 250 12.33 1.63 -8.67
CA GLU A 250 12.55 0.84 -7.46
C GLU A 250 11.51 1.13 -6.37
N VAL A 251 11.06 2.38 -6.26
CA VAL A 251 10.06 2.79 -5.28
C VAL A 251 8.73 2.12 -5.58
N ALA A 252 8.30 2.17 -6.84
CA ALA A 252 7.08 1.50 -7.29
C ALA A 252 7.17 -0.02 -7.07
N ARG A 253 8.30 -0.64 -7.40
CA ARG A 253 8.48 -2.08 -7.29
C ARG A 253 8.45 -2.57 -5.83
N GLU A 254 9.09 -1.84 -4.93
CA GLU A 254 9.05 -2.14 -3.49
C GLU A 254 7.66 -1.91 -2.91
N PHE A 255 7.01 -0.80 -3.26
CA PHE A 255 5.63 -0.52 -2.86
C PHE A 255 4.70 -1.67 -3.28
N VAL A 256 4.77 -2.09 -4.55
CA VAL A 256 3.96 -3.19 -5.07
C VAL A 256 4.25 -4.49 -4.32
N LYS A 257 5.52 -4.80 -4.06
CA LYS A 257 5.92 -5.99 -3.30
C LYS A 257 5.31 -5.98 -1.89
N LEU A 258 5.43 -4.87 -1.16
CA LEU A 258 4.90 -4.76 0.20
C LEU A 258 3.37 -4.87 0.24
N LYS A 259 2.70 -4.18 -0.67
CA LYS A 259 1.22 -4.10 -0.70
C LYS A 259 0.55 -5.35 -1.27
N SER A 260 1.28 -6.20 -2.01
CA SER A 260 0.78 -7.48 -2.53
C SER A 260 1.23 -8.69 -1.70
N GLU A 261 2.06 -8.50 -0.67
CA GLU A 261 2.56 -9.58 0.17
C GLU A 261 1.40 -10.19 0.97
N VAL A 262 1.22 -11.51 0.84
CA VAL A 262 0.19 -12.28 1.54
C VAL A 262 0.88 -13.40 2.30
N ARG A 263 0.49 -13.56 3.56
CA ARG A 263 0.89 -14.70 4.37
C ARG A 263 0.40 -15.99 3.73
N ASN A 264 1.32 -16.92 3.49
CA ASN A 264 1.03 -18.24 2.94
C ASN A 264 1.34 -19.34 3.97
N ASP A 265 0.30 -20.02 4.44
CA ASP A 265 0.38 -21.11 5.41
C ASP A 265 0.62 -22.49 4.74
N GLU A 266 0.40 -22.63 3.43
CA GLU A 266 0.42 -23.92 2.71
C GLU A 266 1.84 -24.45 2.47
N ASN A 267 2.83 -23.57 2.36
CA ASN A 267 4.24 -23.92 2.15
C ASN A 267 5.01 -24.20 3.46
N ILE A 268 4.29 -24.39 4.57
CA ILE A 268 4.89 -24.68 5.86
C ILE A 268 4.78 -26.20 6.08
N PRO A 269 5.91 -26.93 6.12
CA PRO A 269 5.86 -28.37 6.39
C PRO A 269 5.14 -28.57 7.73
N ARG A 270 3.99 -29.25 7.66
CA ARG A 270 3.26 -29.70 8.85
C ARG A 270 4.04 -30.90 9.37
N ASN A 271 4.65 -30.75 10.55
CA ASN A 271 5.11 -31.90 11.32
C ASN A 271 3.91 -32.64 11.92
#